data_AF-A0A1G8VXZ4-F1
#
_entry.id   AF-A0A1G8VXZ4-F1
#
_cell.length_a   1.000
_cell.length_b   1.000
_cell.length_c   1.000
_cell.angle_alpha   90.00
_cell.angle_beta   90.00
_cell.angle_gamma   90.00
#
_symmetry.space_group_name_H-M   'P 1'
#
loop_
_entity.id
_entity.type
_entity.pdbx_description
1 polymer ?
#
loop_
_entity_poly.entity_id
_entity_poly.type
_entity_poly.pdbx_seq_one_letter_code
_entity_poly.pdbx_strand_id
1 'polypeptide(L)'
;MCLFRKILAGQAKDRPGSDEPGFLLFIIDDLSIYANALEQELALVPKTPSFLKDSNIYKTYLSLSQKDNDAILSHVTALELLGFFSGYGKNSVVEYYAINDAKIENTLYHSFNSAYEIGFVFCKGMRSTDINRTFNDILLAHKRIDDSVLLEALNTYYYKHHESFSELIIGEDAKKILLEYKDDAINYC
;
A
#
# COMPACT_ATOMS: atom_id res chain seq x y z
N MET A 1 14.40 -2.17 1.14
CA MET A 1 13.67 -3.09 0.24
C MET A 1 12.27 -3.32 0.81
N CYS A 2 11.22 -3.01 0.05
CA CYS A 2 9.86 -3.48 0.34
C CYS A 2 9.72 -4.94 -0.13
N LEU A 3 8.91 -5.75 0.55
CA LEU A 3 8.63 -7.13 0.13
C LEU A 3 7.31 -7.15 -0.63
N PHE A 4 7.35 -7.41 -1.93
CA PHE A 4 6.15 -7.60 -2.74
C PHE A 4 5.65 -9.04 -2.57
N ARG A 5 4.58 -9.24 -1.79
CA ARG A 5 3.84 -10.50 -1.76
C ARG A 5 2.39 -10.20 -2.14
N LYS A 6 1.93 -10.79 -3.25
CA LYS A 6 0.49 -10.97 -3.49
C LYS A 6 0.00 -12.00 -2.47
N ILE A 7 -0.79 -11.59 -1.48
CA ILE A 7 -1.55 -12.56 -0.67
C ILE A 7 -2.66 -13.09 -1.58
N LEU A 8 -2.40 -14.22 -2.26
CA LEU A 8 -3.43 -14.99 -2.93
C LEU A 8 -4.13 -15.83 -1.84
N ALA A 9 -5.23 -15.33 -1.30
CA ALA A 9 -6.18 -16.18 -0.60
C ALA A 9 -6.82 -17.11 -1.66
N GLY A 10 -6.42 -18.37 -1.67
CA GLY A 10 -6.89 -19.35 -2.64
C GLY A 10 -8.40 -19.59 -2.50
N GLN A 11 -9.16 -19.39 -3.57
CA GLN A 11 -10.47 -20.01 -3.70
C GLN A 11 -10.27 -21.46 -4.13
N ALA A 12 -10.74 -22.41 -3.31
CA ALA A 12 -10.78 -23.81 -3.70
C ALA A 12 -11.81 -23.99 -4.82
N LYS A 13 -11.34 -24.38 -6.01
CA LYS A 13 -12.21 -24.86 -7.09
C LYS A 13 -12.93 -26.13 -6.65
N ASP A 14 -14.25 -26.06 -6.71
CA ASP A 14 -15.28 -27.09 -6.78
C ASP A 14 -14.80 -28.57 -6.77
N ARG A 15 -15.22 -29.31 -5.75
CA ARG A 15 -15.59 -30.72 -5.93
C ARG A 15 -17.10 -30.76 -6.22
N PRO A 16 -17.56 -31.54 -7.22
CA PRO A 16 -18.98 -31.65 -7.49
C PRO A 16 -19.64 -32.55 -6.43
N GLY A 17 -20.63 -32.01 -5.72
CA GLY A 17 -21.60 -32.78 -4.93
C GLY A 17 -21.57 -32.54 -3.43
N SER A 18 -22.10 -31.42 -2.97
CA SER A 18 -22.84 -31.32 -1.70
C SER A 18 -23.56 -29.96 -1.64
N ASP A 19 -24.87 -29.97 -1.87
CA ASP A 19 -25.76 -28.84 -1.64
C ASP A 19 -25.97 -28.64 -0.13
N GLU A 20 -25.17 -27.76 0.49
CA GLU A 20 -25.50 -26.95 1.68
C GLU A 20 -24.31 -26.03 2.02
N PRO A 21 -24.50 -24.77 2.45
CA PRO A 21 -23.40 -23.88 2.84
C PRO A 21 -22.90 -24.25 4.24
N GLY A 22 -22.23 -25.40 4.34
CA GLY A 22 -21.48 -25.79 5.53
C GLY A 22 -20.15 -25.05 5.56
N PHE A 23 -19.93 -24.20 6.58
CA PHE A 23 -18.57 -23.81 6.98
C PHE A 23 -17.82 -25.09 7.35
N LEU A 24 -16.98 -25.60 6.45
CA LEU A 24 -16.04 -26.66 6.80
C LEU A 24 -14.94 -26.03 7.65
N LEU A 25 -15.11 -26.11 8.97
CA LEU A 25 -14.02 -25.91 9.92
C LEU A 25 -13.03 -27.06 9.68
N PHE A 26 -11.95 -26.80 8.94
CA PHE A 26 -10.82 -27.72 8.92
C PHE A 26 -10.24 -27.72 10.34
N ILE A 27 -10.58 -28.71 11.15
CA ILE A 27 -9.82 -29.02 12.36
C ILE A 27 -8.50 -29.60 11.87
N ILE A 28 -7.49 -28.75 11.84
CA ILE A 28 -6.11 -29.15 11.65
C ILE A 28 -5.59 -29.34 13.08
N ASP A 29 -5.38 -30.59 13.48
CA ASP A 29 -5.08 -31.01 14.86
C ASP A 29 -3.75 -30.50 15.43
N ASP A 30 -2.99 -29.70 14.67
CA ASP A 30 -1.68 -29.23 15.09
C ASP A 30 -1.51 -27.72 14.90
N LEU A 31 -2.00 -26.97 15.89
CA LEU A 31 -1.79 -25.52 16.03
C LEU A 31 -0.31 -25.12 15.95
N SER A 32 0.63 -26.04 16.23
CA SER A 32 2.06 -25.77 16.17
C SER A 32 2.57 -25.57 14.74
N ILE A 33 1.96 -26.23 13.74
CA ILE A 33 2.34 -26.08 12.33
C ILE A 33 1.95 -24.69 11.82
N TYR A 34 0.75 -24.21 12.19
CA TYR A 34 0.33 -22.84 11.87
C TYR A 34 1.15 -21.80 12.62
N ALA A 35 1.42 -22.00 13.90
CA ALA A 35 2.24 -21.08 14.68
C ALA A 35 3.65 -20.97 14.08
N ASN A 36 4.26 -22.08 13.69
CA ASN A 36 5.61 -22.10 13.11
C ASN A 36 5.62 -21.51 11.69
N ALA A 37 4.59 -21.76 10.87
CA ALA A 37 4.44 -21.11 9.58
C ALA A 37 4.24 -19.59 9.72
N LEU A 38 3.42 -19.14 10.67
CA LEU A 38 3.16 -17.73 10.97
C LEU A 38 4.41 -17.05 11.54
N GLU A 39 5.16 -17.71 12.43
CA GLU A 39 6.42 -17.21 12.98
C GLU A 39 7.50 -17.08 11.90
N GLN A 40 7.60 -18.06 10.99
CA GLN A 40 8.48 -17.96 9.82
C GLN A 40 8.03 -16.83 8.87
N GLU A 41 6.72 -16.60 8.72
CA GLU A 41 6.18 -15.51 7.92
C GLU A 41 6.44 -14.13 8.56
N LEU A 42 6.28 -14.01 9.87
CA LEU A 42 6.60 -12.83 10.68
C LEU A 42 8.10 -12.54 10.67
N ALA A 43 8.96 -13.57 10.67
CA ALA A 43 10.40 -13.41 10.55
C ALA A 43 10.84 -12.85 9.18
N LEU A 44 10.01 -13.01 8.15
CA LEU A 44 10.25 -12.49 6.80
C LEU A 44 9.67 -11.08 6.56
N VAL A 45 8.86 -10.56 7.49
CA VAL A 45 8.38 -9.17 7.42
C VAL A 45 9.59 -8.23 7.58
N PRO A 46 9.85 -7.31 6.64
CA PRO A 46 10.96 -6.39 6.74
C PRO A 46 10.87 -5.60 8.05
N LYS A 47 11.87 -5.74 8.93
CA LYS A 47 11.94 -4.94 10.16
C LYS A 47 12.01 -3.46 9.79
N THR A 48 11.31 -2.62 10.56
CA THR A 48 11.38 -1.17 10.38
C THR A 48 12.82 -0.69 10.64
N PRO A 49 13.44 0.02 9.68
CA PRO A 49 14.73 0.65 9.89
C PRO A 49 14.72 1.60 11.09
N SER A 50 15.80 1.63 11.87
CA SER A 50 15.91 2.44 13.09
C SER A 50 15.65 3.93 12.84
N PHE A 51 16.15 4.48 11.73
CA PHE A 51 16.00 5.89 11.38
C PHE A 51 14.54 6.32 11.12
N LEU A 52 13.65 5.38 10.81
CA LEU A 52 12.22 5.68 10.61
C LEU A 52 11.43 5.70 11.91
N LYS A 53 11.97 5.17 13.02
CA LYS A 53 11.20 5.09 14.27
C LYS A 53 10.80 6.47 14.81
N ASP A 54 11.55 7.50 14.45
CA ASP A 54 11.27 8.87 14.83
C ASP A 54 10.41 9.64 13.83
N SER A 55 10.12 9.07 12.65
CA SER A 55 9.32 9.72 11.61
C SER A 55 7.85 9.83 12.01
N ASN A 56 7.19 10.87 11.49
CA ASN A 56 5.75 11.08 11.71
C ASN A 56 4.93 9.90 11.17
N ILE A 57 5.25 9.43 9.95
CA ILE A 57 4.58 8.28 9.32
C ILE A 57 4.62 7.05 10.21
N TYR A 58 5.79 6.70 10.77
CA TYR A 58 5.91 5.50 11.58
C TYR A 58 5.15 5.59 12.90
N LYS A 59 5.26 6.74 13.60
CA LYS A 59 4.53 6.98 14.86
C LYS A 59 3.02 6.90 14.65
N THR A 60 2.52 7.56 13.60
CA THR A 60 1.09 7.52 13.26
C THR A 60 0.65 6.12 12.85
N TYR A 61 1.46 5.39 12.07
CA TYR A 61 1.15 4.00 11.70
C TYR A 61 1.05 3.07 12.92
N LEU A 62 1.92 3.23 13.93
CA LEU A 62 1.80 2.48 15.17
C LEU A 62 0.49 2.80 15.90
N SER A 63 0.11 4.09 15.97
CA SER A 63 -1.17 4.48 16.57
C SER A 63 -2.38 3.94 15.80
N LEU A 64 -2.31 3.89 14.47
CA LEU A 64 -3.32 3.26 13.62
C LEU A 64 -3.43 1.76 13.90
N SER A 65 -2.29 1.07 13.97
CA SER A 65 -2.23 -0.38 14.20
C SER A 65 -2.73 -0.78 15.60
N GLN A 66 -2.47 0.04 16.63
CA GLN A 66 -2.94 -0.20 17.99
C GLN A 66 -4.46 -0.05 18.16
N LYS A 67 -5.11 0.72 17.28
CA LYS A 67 -6.57 0.87 17.25
C LYS A 67 -7.26 -0.25 16.46
N ASP A 68 -6.53 -1.33 16.16
CA ASP A 68 -7.01 -2.50 15.41
C ASP A 68 -7.66 -2.14 14.07
N ASN A 69 -7.15 -1.07 13.45
CA ASN A 69 -7.52 -0.75 12.09
C ASN A 69 -6.53 -1.46 11.18
N ASP A 70 -7.04 -2.27 10.26
CA ASP A 70 -6.32 -2.82 9.10
C ASP A 70 -5.89 -1.68 8.15
N ALA A 71 -5.13 -0.71 8.67
CA ALA A 71 -4.75 0.50 7.99
C ALA A 71 -3.67 0.18 6.94
N ILE A 72 -3.90 0.67 5.73
CA ILE A 72 -2.98 0.53 4.60
C ILE A 72 -2.56 1.93 4.18
N LEU A 73 -1.28 2.26 4.36
CA LEU A 73 -0.74 3.56 3.97
C LEU A 73 -0.87 3.76 2.46
N SER A 74 -1.34 4.94 2.04
CA SER A 74 -1.78 5.21 0.66
C SER A 74 -1.29 6.56 0.15
N HIS A 75 -1.59 6.88 -1.12
CA HIS A 75 -1.37 8.20 -1.72
C HIS A 75 0.06 8.73 -1.49
N VAL A 76 0.23 9.98 -1.03
CA VAL A 76 1.55 10.62 -0.91
C VAL A 76 2.38 9.95 0.18
N THR A 77 1.71 9.48 1.23
CA THR A 77 2.38 8.69 2.29
C THR A 77 2.99 7.40 1.74
N ALA A 78 2.28 6.71 0.84
CA ALA A 78 2.82 5.53 0.17
C ALA A 78 3.96 5.87 -0.79
N LEU A 79 3.87 6.98 -1.55
CA LEU A 79 4.98 7.45 -2.39
C LEU A 79 6.26 7.68 -1.58
N GLU A 80 6.15 8.36 -0.43
CA GLU A 80 7.29 8.60 0.47
C GLU A 80 7.85 7.28 1.02
N LEU A 81 6.97 6.37 1.43
CA LEU A 81 7.38 5.09 1.98
C LEU A 81 8.10 4.20 0.96
N LEU A 82 7.57 4.14 -0.27
CA LEU A 82 8.12 3.39 -1.40
C LEU A 82 9.36 4.07 -2.01
N GLY A 83 9.62 5.33 -1.65
CA GLY A 83 10.78 6.10 -2.08
C GLY A 83 10.63 6.70 -3.47
N PHE A 84 9.40 7.00 -3.90
CA PHE A 84 9.12 7.76 -5.11
C PHE A 84 8.93 9.25 -4.84
N PHE A 85 8.80 9.64 -3.57
CA PHE A 85 8.71 11.03 -3.15
C PHE A 85 9.63 11.26 -1.94
N SER A 86 10.30 12.40 -1.90
CA SER A 86 11.20 12.79 -0.81
C SER A 86 10.46 13.10 0.51
N GLY A 87 9.17 13.44 0.42
CA GLY A 87 8.30 13.68 1.57
C GLY A 87 8.18 15.17 1.94
N TYR A 88 7.09 15.53 2.62
CA TYR A 88 6.88 16.90 3.12
C TYR A 88 7.60 17.19 4.46
N GLY A 89 8.58 16.37 4.83
CA GLY A 89 9.27 16.45 6.12
C GLY A 89 8.35 16.15 7.31
N LYS A 90 8.55 16.83 8.44
CA LYS A 90 7.93 16.48 9.74
C LYS A 90 6.42 16.74 9.84
N ASN A 91 5.84 17.48 8.90
CA ASN A 91 4.43 17.91 8.95
C ASN A 91 3.55 17.18 7.91
N SER A 92 3.98 16.03 7.39
CA SER A 92 3.19 15.28 6.42
C SER A 92 1.88 14.78 7.05
N VAL A 93 0.77 15.05 6.39
CA VAL A 93 -0.51 14.38 6.66
C VAL A 93 -0.34 12.91 6.29
N VAL A 94 -0.71 12.00 7.19
CA VAL A 94 -0.62 10.56 6.95
C VAL A 94 -1.90 10.07 6.29
N GLU A 95 -1.79 9.64 5.04
CA GLU A 95 -2.90 9.18 4.23
C GLU A 95 -3.03 7.66 4.28
N TYR A 96 -4.23 7.16 4.56
CA TYR A 96 -4.44 5.73 4.73
C TYR A 96 -5.84 5.29 4.33
N TYR A 97 -5.91 4.05 3.89
CA TYR A 97 -7.12 3.27 3.72
C TYR A 97 -7.44 2.56 5.04
N ALA A 98 -8.70 2.61 5.48
CA ALA A 98 -9.24 1.69 6.50
C ALA A 98 -10.76 1.46 6.28
N ILE A 99 -11.33 0.48 6.98
CA ILE A 99 -12.80 0.27 6.99
C ILE A 99 -13.49 1.34 7.84
N ASN A 100 -12.84 1.74 8.94
CA ASN A 100 -13.34 2.77 9.85
C ASN A 100 -12.25 3.81 10.09
N ASP A 101 -12.64 5.07 10.18
CA ASP A 101 -11.72 6.14 10.54
C ASP A 101 -11.24 5.98 12.00
N ALA A 102 -9.91 5.95 12.17
CA ALA A 102 -9.25 5.88 13.47
C ALA A 102 -9.39 7.19 14.28
N LYS A 103 -9.84 8.28 13.65
CA LYS A 103 -9.94 9.64 14.20
C LYS A 103 -8.63 10.06 14.87
N ILE A 104 -7.55 9.96 14.11
CA ILE A 104 -6.21 10.41 14.54
C ILE A 104 -5.94 11.75 13.88
N GLU A 105 -5.41 12.70 14.67
CA GLU A 105 -5.04 14.01 14.16
C GLU A 105 -3.97 13.90 13.06
N ASN A 106 -3.97 14.87 12.14
CA ASN A 106 -3.01 14.93 11.05
C ASN A 106 -3.00 13.67 10.17
N THR A 107 -4.17 13.04 10.00
CA THR A 107 -4.38 11.93 9.08
C THR A 107 -5.48 12.25 8.06
N LEU A 108 -5.39 11.64 6.88
CA LEU A 108 -6.45 11.65 5.89
C LEU A 108 -6.91 10.21 5.65
N TYR A 109 -8.19 9.99 5.92
CA TYR A 109 -8.81 8.68 5.84
C TYR A 109 -9.54 8.51 4.51
N HIS A 110 -9.34 7.34 3.89
CA HIS A 110 -10.08 6.89 2.72
C HIS A 110 -10.82 5.59 3.07
N SER A 111 -12.15 5.61 3.03
CA SER A 111 -12.95 4.41 3.27
C SER A 111 -12.84 3.42 2.12
N PHE A 112 -12.77 2.13 2.43
CA PHE A 112 -12.90 1.05 1.48
C PHE A 112 -13.80 -0.07 2.02
N ASN A 113 -14.32 -0.92 1.15
CA ASN A 113 -15.25 -1.99 1.54
C ASN A 113 -14.56 -3.27 2.01
N SER A 114 -13.39 -3.62 1.45
CA SER A 114 -12.55 -4.71 1.93
C SER A 114 -11.04 -4.54 1.65
N ALA A 115 -10.18 -5.06 2.55
CA ALA A 115 -8.72 -5.01 2.35
C ALA A 115 -8.28 -5.91 1.18
N TYR A 116 -9.10 -6.90 0.82
CA TYR A 116 -8.91 -7.71 -0.38
C TYR A 116 -9.07 -6.90 -1.67
N GLU A 117 -9.85 -5.82 -1.64
CA GLU A 117 -10.08 -4.95 -2.80
C GLU A 117 -8.87 -4.05 -3.09
N ILE A 118 -8.25 -3.54 -2.02
CA ILE A 118 -7.10 -2.63 -2.13
C ILE A 118 -5.79 -3.42 -2.29
N GLY A 119 -5.66 -4.56 -1.62
CA GLY A 119 -4.39 -5.28 -1.48
C GLY A 119 -3.36 -4.46 -0.68
N PHE A 120 -2.28 -5.10 -0.23
CA PHE A 120 -1.18 -4.37 0.40
C PHE A 120 0.16 -5.10 0.23
N VAL A 121 1.24 -4.34 0.38
CA VAL A 121 2.60 -4.82 0.51
C VAL A 121 3.18 -4.40 1.86
N PHE A 122 4.12 -5.18 2.37
CA PHE A 122 4.90 -4.77 3.54
C PHE A 122 6.13 -3.99 3.08
N CYS A 123 6.18 -2.70 3.43
CA CYS A 123 7.37 -1.89 3.23
C CYS A 123 7.85 -1.30 4.55
N LYS A 124 9.12 -1.56 4.89
CA LYS A 124 9.77 -1.03 6.10
C LYS A 124 8.96 -1.30 7.39
N GLY A 125 8.31 -2.46 7.46
CA GLY A 125 7.49 -2.90 8.59
C GLY A 125 6.08 -2.30 8.66
N MET A 126 5.64 -1.59 7.62
CA MET A 126 4.31 -0.98 7.53
C MET A 126 3.55 -1.54 6.33
N ARG A 127 2.22 -1.68 6.46
CA ARG A 127 1.33 -2.01 5.35
C ARG A 127 1.12 -0.77 4.48
N SER A 128 1.28 -0.94 3.18
CA SER A 128 1.08 0.13 2.20
C SER A 128 0.50 -0.42 0.91
N THR A 129 -0.17 0.44 0.15
CA THR A 129 -0.52 0.16 -1.24
C THR A 129 0.72 -0.21 -2.05
N ASP A 130 0.56 -1.08 -3.03
CA ASP A 130 1.65 -1.34 -3.97
C ASP A 130 1.90 -0.15 -4.90
N ILE A 131 2.97 -0.23 -5.69
CA ILE A 131 3.37 0.84 -6.61
C ILE A 131 2.27 1.20 -7.61
N ASN A 132 1.60 0.21 -8.19
CA ASN A 132 0.56 0.42 -9.20
C ASN A 132 -0.64 1.14 -8.58
N ARG A 133 -1.12 0.65 -7.42
CA ARG A 133 -2.23 1.27 -6.71
C ARG A 133 -1.88 2.69 -6.27
N THR A 134 -0.67 2.90 -5.74
CA THR A 134 -0.20 4.22 -5.31
C THR A 134 -0.22 5.23 -6.45
N PHE A 135 0.30 4.87 -7.64
CA PHE A 135 0.26 5.78 -8.79
C PHE A 135 -1.16 6.01 -9.31
N ASN A 136 -2.03 5.00 -9.34
CA ASN A 136 -3.43 5.20 -9.70
C ASN A 136 -4.12 6.20 -8.75
N ASP A 137 -3.92 6.03 -7.45
CA ASP A 137 -4.51 6.89 -6.42
C ASP A 137 -4.05 8.35 -6.57
N ILE A 138 -2.74 8.58 -6.74
CA ILE A 138 -2.16 9.92 -6.92
C ILE A 138 -2.62 10.57 -8.24
N LEU A 139 -2.63 9.82 -9.34
CA LEU A 139 -3.10 10.33 -10.62
C LEU A 139 -4.58 10.73 -10.53
N LEU A 140 -5.45 9.89 -9.96
CA LEU A 140 -6.87 10.23 -9.78
C LEU A 140 -7.08 11.40 -8.80
N ALA A 141 -6.15 11.59 -7.86
CA ALA A 141 -6.14 12.70 -6.93
C ALA A 141 -5.43 13.97 -7.45
N HIS A 142 -4.91 14.01 -8.69
CA HIS A 142 -4.05 15.10 -9.20
C HIS A 142 -4.57 16.52 -8.92
N LYS A 143 -5.89 16.75 -9.00
CA LYS A 143 -6.49 18.08 -8.72
C LYS A 143 -6.51 18.49 -7.25
N ARG A 144 -6.15 17.59 -6.34
CA ARG A 144 -6.20 17.77 -4.87
C ARG A 144 -4.83 17.65 -4.22
N ILE A 145 -3.81 17.28 -4.98
CA ILE A 145 -2.43 17.17 -4.53
C ILE A 145 -1.62 18.29 -5.19
N ASP A 146 -0.48 18.63 -4.59
CA ASP A 146 0.49 19.53 -5.21
C ASP A 146 1.09 18.86 -6.44
N ASP A 147 1.06 19.54 -7.59
CA ASP A 147 1.60 19.04 -8.85
C ASP A 147 3.07 18.61 -8.71
N SER A 148 3.85 19.30 -7.85
CA SER A 148 5.26 18.93 -7.59
C SER A 148 5.41 17.50 -7.09
N VAL A 149 4.48 17.00 -6.28
CA VAL A 149 4.52 15.61 -5.78
C VAL A 149 4.28 14.62 -6.90
N LEU A 150 3.31 14.89 -7.77
CA LEU A 150 3.02 14.02 -8.91
C LEU A 150 4.20 14.01 -9.89
N LEU A 151 4.77 15.17 -10.18
CA LEU A 151 5.92 15.31 -11.08
C LEU A 151 7.17 14.61 -10.53
N GLU A 152 7.51 14.83 -9.26
CA GLU A 152 8.64 14.15 -8.60
C GLU A 152 8.45 12.63 -8.60
N ALA A 153 7.23 12.16 -8.28
CA ALA A 153 6.92 10.73 -8.26
C ALA A 153 7.08 10.07 -9.62
N LEU A 154 6.52 10.68 -10.67
CA LEU A 154 6.61 10.17 -12.04
C LEU A 154 8.05 10.23 -12.56
N ASN A 155 8.77 11.32 -12.30
CA ASN A 155 10.20 11.47 -12.63
C ASN A 155 11.03 10.35 -11.98
N THR A 156 10.87 10.18 -10.67
CA THR A 156 11.58 9.17 -9.89
C THR A 156 11.26 7.77 -10.38
N TYR A 157 10.00 7.48 -10.72
CA TYR A 157 9.60 6.22 -11.32
C TYR A 157 10.32 5.99 -12.65
N TYR A 158 10.25 6.94 -13.57
CA TYR A 158 10.82 6.85 -14.91
C TYR A 158 12.31 6.46 -14.86
N TYR A 159 13.11 7.18 -14.09
CA TYR A 159 14.55 6.89 -14.00
C TYR A 159 14.89 5.62 -13.21
N LYS A 160 14.03 5.21 -12.25
CA LYS A 160 14.19 3.91 -11.58
C LYS A 160 13.81 2.71 -12.45
N HIS A 161 12.98 2.92 -13.46
CA HIS A 161 12.47 1.89 -14.36
C HIS A 161 12.99 2.07 -15.79
N HIS A 162 14.30 2.31 -15.91
CA HIS A 162 15.01 2.35 -17.20
C HIS A 162 14.39 3.30 -18.22
N GLU A 163 14.01 4.50 -17.77
CA GLU A 163 13.43 5.54 -18.62
C GLU A 163 12.13 5.06 -19.30
N SER A 164 11.27 4.37 -18.53
CA SER A 164 10.02 3.82 -19.04
C SER A 164 8.90 3.83 -18.00
N PHE A 165 7.68 4.05 -18.48
CA PHE A 165 6.44 3.83 -17.71
C PHE A 165 5.75 2.50 -18.06
N SER A 166 6.36 1.68 -18.92
CA SER A 166 5.69 0.50 -19.51
C SER A 166 5.33 -0.59 -18.49
N GLU A 167 6.05 -0.67 -17.37
CA GLU A 167 5.79 -1.62 -16.28
C GLU A 167 4.72 -1.13 -15.30
N LEU A 168 4.30 0.13 -15.40
CA LEU A 168 3.33 0.73 -14.49
C LEU A 168 1.91 0.36 -14.94
N ILE A 169 1.20 -0.40 -14.09
CA ILE A 169 -0.15 -0.87 -14.39
C ILE A 169 -1.15 0.20 -13.92
N ILE A 170 -1.62 1.02 -14.87
CA ILE A 170 -2.54 2.14 -14.62
C ILE A 170 -3.91 1.88 -15.28
N GLY A 171 -4.98 2.18 -14.55
CA GLY A 171 -6.35 2.12 -15.04
C GLY A 171 -6.66 3.22 -16.07
N GLU A 172 -7.68 3.03 -16.89
CA GLU A 172 -7.95 3.90 -18.04
C GLU A 172 -8.15 5.38 -17.69
N ASP A 173 -8.81 5.69 -16.57
CA ASP A 173 -9.01 7.08 -16.14
C ASP A 173 -7.71 7.74 -15.69
N ALA A 174 -6.89 7.03 -14.93
CA ALA A 174 -5.58 7.49 -14.49
C ALA A 174 -4.57 7.59 -15.66
N LYS A 175 -4.74 6.76 -16.70
CA LYS A 175 -3.85 6.75 -17.87
C LYS A 175 -3.93 8.05 -18.68
N LYS A 176 -5.11 8.66 -18.77
CA LYS A 176 -5.27 9.97 -19.42
C LYS A 176 -4.46 11.04 -18.71
N ILE A 177 -4.55 11.06 -17.38
CA ILE A 177 -3.84 11.99 -16.51
C ILE A 177 -2.32 11.74 -16.59
N LEU A 178 -1.89 10.46 -16.61
CA LEU A 178 -0.49 10.12 -16.82
C LEU A 178 0.06 10.72 -18.12
N LEU A 179 -0.70 10.63 -19.23
CA LEU A 179 -0.27 11.18 -20.52
C LEU A 179 -0.18 12.70 -20.50
N GLU A 180 -1.03 13.39 -19.74
CA GLU A 180 -0.98 14.85 -19.58
C GLU A 180 0.28 15.31 -18.84
N TYR A 181 0.68 14.59 -17.77
CA TYR A 181 1.81 14.98 -16.93
C TYR A 181 3.15 14.35 -17.35
N LYS A 182 3.14 13.39 -18.28
CA LYS A 182 4.31 12.57 -18.62
C LYS A 182 5.53 13.40 -19.02
N ASP A 183 5.36 14.31 -19.97
CA ASP A 183 6.48 15.05 -20.54
C ASP A 183 7.04 16.07 -19.55
N ASP A 184 6.18 16.71 -18.75
CA ASP A 184 6.59 17.60 -17.67
C ASP A 184 7.36 16.84 -16.58
N ALA A 185 6.90 15.63 -16.23
CA ALA A 185 7.56 14.79 -15.23
C ALA A 185 8.97 14.36 -15.68
N ILE A 186 9.16 13.98 -16.95
CA ILE A 186 10.49 13.57 -17.46
C ILE A 186 11.51 14.72 -17.34
N ASN A 187 11.05 15.96 -17.45
CA ASN A 187 11.87 17.18 -17.38
C ASN A 187 11.90 17.84 -16.00
N TYR A 188 11.25 17.24 -15.01
CA TYR A 188 11.19 17.76 -13.64
C TYR A 188 12.56 17.64 -12.96
N CYS A 189 13.06 18.76 -12.41
CA CYS A 189 14.37 18.90 -11.76
C CYS A 189 14.22 19.43 -10.33
#